data_AF-A0A1Q7I1K9-F1
#
_entry.id   AF-A0A1Q7I1K9-F1
#
_cell.length_a   1.000
_cell.length_b   1.000
_cell.length_c   1.000
_cell.angle_alpha   90.00
_cell.angle_beta   90.00
_cell.angle_gamma   90.00
#
_symmetry.space_group_name_H-M   'P 1'
#
loop_
_entity.id
_entity.type
_entity.pdbx_description
1 polymer ?
#
loop_
_entity_poly.entity_id
_entity_poly.type
_entity_poly.pdbx_seq_one_letter_code
_entity_poly.pdbx_strand_id
1 'polypeptide(L)'
;MIVGQAPGAAEFEAGTPFAGRSGVVLREWLARAGIDETHIPYRSAITKCFPGKNPRGDGDRRPSPAEIALCAPWLDRELDVVRPRVLVLLGRLAIDRFWGAAPLHEAVGRMRRENGRVLIPLPHPSGASRWLNDPSNRGLLDRALRHLRRHAGAVV
;
A
#
# COMPACT_ATOMS: atom_id res chain seq x y z
N MET A 1 3.12 9.26 2.60
CA MET A 1 3.87 8.08 2.09
C MET A 1 2.95 6.88 1.95
N ILE A 2 3.13 6.09 0.89
CA ILE A 2 2.40 4.85 0.63
C ILE A 2 3.39 3.68 0.68
N VAL A 3 3.05 2.61 1.38
CA VAL A 3 3.85 1.38 1.47
C VAL A 3 3.06 0.19 0.95
N GLY A 4 3.51 -0.37 -0.17
CA GLY A 4 2.98 -1.59 -0.77
C GLY A 4 3.80 -2.85 -0.42
N GLN A 5 3.56 -3.94 -1.15
CA GLN A 5 4.24 -5.23 -0.91
C GLN A 5 5.65 -5.27 -1.53
N ALA A 6 5.74 -5.14 -2.84
CA ALA A 6 6.96 -5.26 -3.63
C ALA A 6 6.77 -4.54 -4.98
N PRO A 7 7.84 -4.18 -5.70
CA PRO A 7 7.75 -3.86 -7.12
C PRO A 7 7.16 -5.03 -7.90
N GLY A 8 6.29 -4.76 -8.87
CA GLY A 8 5.88 -5.74 -9.87
C GLY A 8 6.86 -5.78 -11.05
N ALA A 9 6.62 -6.68 -12.00
CA ALA A 9 7.48 -6.83 -13.17
C ALA A 9 7.58 -5.54 -14.00
N ALA A 10 6.44 -4.87 -14.24
CA ALA A 10 6.40 -3.61 -14.98
C ALA A 10 7.13 -2.48 -14.24
N GLU A 11 7.00 -2.39 -12.91
CA GLU A 11 7.74 -1.42 -12.11
C GLU A 11 9.25 -1.67 -12.15
N PHE A 12 9.66 -2.93 -12.17
CA PHE A 12 11.06 -3.32 -12.25
C PHE A 12 11.66 -2.96 -13.62
N GLU A 13 10.94 -3.23 -14.72
CA GLU A 13 11.37 -2.89 -16.08
C GLU A 13 11.38 -1.37 -16.32
N ALA A 14 10.35 -0.66 -15.85
CA ALA A 14 10.22 0.78 -16.06
C ALA A 14 11.01 1.64 -15.07
N GLY A 15 11.58 1.05 -14.01
CA GLY A 15 12.23 1.77 -12.91
C GLY A 15 11.31 2.73 -12.14
N THR A 16 10.00 2.65 -12.36
CA THR A 16 9.01 3.60 -11.83
C THR A 16 8.00 2.87 -10.95
N PRO A 17 7.82 3.25 -9.66
CA PRO A 17 6.83 2.63 -8.79
C PRO A 17 5.40 2.78 -9.31
N PHE A 18 4.61 1.72 -9.21
CA PHE A 18 3.19 1.69 -9.60
C PHE A 18 2.94 1.98 -11.10
N ALA A 19 3.84 1.53 -11.97
CA ALA A 19 3.69 1.59 -13.43
C ALA A 19 2.65 0.58 -13.98
N GLY A 20 2.37 -0.50 -13.25
CA GLY A 20 1.43 -1.54 -13.69
C GLY A 20 -0.04 -1.25 -13.37
N ARG A 21 -0.90 -2.26 -13.61
CA ARG A 21 -2.36 -2.20 -13.36
C ARG A 21 -2.72 -1.79 -11.93
N SER A 22 -1.99 -2.33 -10.94
CA SER A 22 -2.14 -1.96 -9.52
C SER A 22 -1.98 -0.46 -9.29
N GLY A 23 -1.10 0.19 -10.07
CA GLY A 23 -0.87 1.62 -9.99
C GLY A 23 -1.99 2.46 -10.58
N VAL A 24 -2.62 2.00 -11.68
CA VAL A 24 -3.81 2.65 -12.25
C VAL A 24 -4.92 2.70 -11.20
N VAL A 25 -5.25 1.56 -10.61
CA VAL A 25 -6.30 1.46 -9.58
C VAL A 25 -5.95 2.29 -8.33
N LEU A 26 -4.68 2.30 -7.92
CA LEU A 26 -4.24 3.15 -6.81
C LEU A 26 -4.45 4.64 -7.12
N ARG A 27 -4.11 5.09 -8.34
CA ARG A 27 -4.33 6.48 -8.76
C ARG A 27 -5.81 6.87 -8.73
N GLU A 28 -6.70 5.99 -9.22
CA GLU A 28 -8.15 6.19 -9.12
C GLU A 28 -8.60 6.36 -7.65
N TRP A 29 -8.06 5.57 -6.73
CA TRP A 29 -8.38 5.68 -5.31
C TRP A 29 -7.86 6.98 -4.69
N LEU A 30 -6.65 7.40 -5.05
CA LEU A 30 -6.08 8.68 -4.62
C LEU A 30 -6.91 9.86 -5.14
N ALA A 31 -7.31 9.84 -6.40
CA ALA A 31 -8.18 10.84 -7.01
C ALA A 31 -9.55 10.91 -6.29
N ARG A 32 -10.15 9.76 -5.97
CA ARG A 32 -11.39 9.69 -5.16
C ARG A 32 -11.21 10.25 -3.74
N ALA A 33 -10.00 10.18 -3.19
CA ALA A 33 -9.62 10.81 -1.93
C ALA A 33 -9.25 12.30 -2.07
N GLY A 34 -9.32 12.87 -3.28
CA GLY A 34 -8.97 14.27 -3.53
C GLY A 34 -7.47 14.55 -3.52
N ILE A 35 -6.63 13.53 -3.76
CA ILE A 35 -5.19 13.66 -3.91
C ILE A 35 -4.88 13.72 -5.41
N ASP A 36 -4.28 14.83 -5.84
CA ASP A 36 -3.90 15.07 -7.23
C ASP A 36 -2.72 14.17 -7.64
N GLU A 37 -2.77 13.65 -8.86
CA GLU A 37 -1.69 12.86 -9.47
C GLU A 37 -0.42 13.68 -9.74
N THR A 38 -0.51 15.01 -9.83
CA THR A 38 0.68 15.89 -9.90
C THR A 38 1.48 15.90 -8.60
N HIS A 39 0.83 15.57 -7.50
CA HIS A 39 1.36 15.59 -6.14
C HIS A 39 1.53 14.15 -5.65
N ILE A 40 2.38 13.42 -6.38
CA ILE A 40 2.64 12.01 -6.14
C ILE A 40 3.22 11.81 -4.72
N PRO A 41 2.51 11.11 -3.82
CA PRO A 41 3.05 10.80 -2.51
C PRO A 41 4.30 9.92 -2.67
N TYR A 42 5.30 10.10 -1.79
CA TYR A 42 6.44 9.18 -1.76
C TYR A 42 5.95 7.73 -1.58
N ARG A 43 6.44 6.82 -2.42
CA ARG A 43 5.96 5.44 -2.59
C ARG A 43 7.10 4.48 -2.36
N SER A 44 6.84 3.49 -1.54
CA SER A 44 7.79 2.42 -1.24
C SER A 44 7.05 1.09 -1.05
N ALA A 45 7.80 0.06 -0.70
CA ALA A 45 7.32 -1.29 -0.51
C ALA A 45 8.09 -2.02 0.61
N ILE A 46 7.48 -3.08 1.13
CA ILE A 46 8.07 -3.98 2.13
C ILE A 46 9.34 -4.63 1.60
N THR A 47 9.38 -5.04 0.33
CA THR A 47 10.62 -5.46 -0.36
C THR A 47 10.97 -4.52 -1.50
N LYS A 48 12.26 -4.45 -1.85
CA LYS A 48 12.80 -3.50 -2.85
C LYS A 48 13.00 -4.10 -4.23
N CYS A 49 12.88 -5.42 -4.36
CA CYS A 49 13.07 -6.15 -5.60
C CYS A 49 11.78 -6.86 -6.00
N PHE A 50 11.62 -7.07 -7.31
CA PHE A 50 10.56 -7.91 -7.85
C PHE A 50 10.74 -9.35 -7.33
N PRO A 51 9.76 -9.94 -6.63
CA PRO A 51 9.92 -11.28 -6.08
C PRO A 51 9.85 -12.34 -7.20
N GLY A 52 9.29 -12.05 -8.36
CA GLY A 52 9.06 -13.05 -9.39
C GLY A 52 7.59 -13.42 -9.53
N LYS A 53 7.26 -14.14 -10.59
CA LYS A 53 5.90 -14.57 -10.87
C LYS A 53 5.47 -15.69 -9.93
N ASN A 54 4.18 -15.72 -9.62
CA ASN A 54 3.56 -16.87 -8.96
C ASN A 54 3.60 -18.05 -9.94
N PRO A 55 4.11 -19.24 -9.54
CA PRO A 55 4.10 -20.43 -10.39
C PRO A 55 2.71 -20.82 -10.93
N ARG A 56 1.64 -20.40 -10.26
CA ARG A 56 0.25 -20.61 -10.70
C ARG A 56 -0.21 -19.68 -11.84
N GLY A 57 0.58 -18.67 -12.18
CA GLY A 57 0.29 -17.72 -13.27
C GLY A 57 -0.71 -16.60 -12.94
N ASP A 58 -1.16 -16.48 -11.69
CA ASP A 58 -2.17 -15.51 -11.23
C ASP A 58 -1.58 -14.17 -10.73
N GLY A 59 -0.32 -13.89 -11.07
CA GLY A 59 0.35 -12.62 -10.77
C GLY A 59 1.75 -12.81 -10.21
N ASP A 60 2.15 -11.91 -9.31
CA ASP A 60 3.46 -11.91 -8.68
C ASP A 60 3.39 -12.66 -7.35
N ARG A 61 4.44 -13.42 -7.01
CA ARG A 61 4.45 -14.17 -5.75
C ARG A 61 4.55 -13.21 -4.56
N ARG A 62 4.13 -13.68 -3.39
CA ARG A 62 4.42 -12.99 -2.13
C ARG A 62 5.92 -13.11 -1.81
N PRO A 63 6.60 -12.04 -1.37
CA PRO A 63 7.94 -12.14 -0.82
C PRO A 63 7.98 -13.08 0.39
N SER A 64 9.05 -13.85 0.50
CA SER A 64 9.32 -14.74 1.62
C SER A 64 9.73 -13.94 2.88
N PRO A 65 9.64 -14.54 4.07
CA PRO A 65 10.13 -13.92 5.30
C PRO A 65 11.60 -13.48 5.22
N ALA A 66 12.46 -14.28 4.56
CA ALA A 66 13.87 -13.95 4.39
C ALA A 66 14.08 -12.70 3.53
N GLU A 67 13.33 -12.55 2.44
CA GLU A 67 13.39 -11.35 1.59
C GLU A 67 12.85 -10.11 2.30
N ILE A 68 11.80 -10.27 3.10
CA ILE A 68 11.25 -9.19 3.93
C ILE A 68 12.29 -8.73 4.95
N ALA A 69 12.94 -9.67 5.64
CA ALA A 69 13.99 -9.37 6.62
C ALA A 69 15.19 -8.67 5.96
N LEU A 70 15.64 -9.17 4.80
CA LEU A 70 16.72 -8.56 4.03
C LEU A 70 16.43 -7.11 3.63
N CYS A 71 15.17 -6.82 3.25
CA CYS A 71 14.76 -5.49 2.81
C CYS A 71 14.37 -4.54 3.95
N ALA A 72 14.14 -5.05 5.16
CA ALA A 72 13.58 -4.27 6.27
C ALA A 72 14.39 -2.99 6.60
N PRO A 73 15.74 -3.02 6.69
CA PRO A 73 16.53 -1.85 7.05
C PRO A 73 16.36 -0.68 6.06
N TRP A 74 16.10 -0.97 4.79
CA TRP A 74 15.90 0.05 3.76
C TRP A 74 14.60 0.82 3.97
N LEU A 75 13.51 0.11 4.26
CA LEU A 75 12.23 0.75 4.55
C LEU A 75 12.28 1.53 5.87
N ASP A 76 12.96 1.01 6.89
CA ASP A 76 13.14 1.72 8.15
C ASP A 76 13.90 3.04 7.93
N ARG A 77 15.00 2.99 7.15
CA ARG A 77 15.76 4.20 6.82
C ARG A 77 14.95 5.20 6.01
N GLU A 78 14.13 4.77 5.06
CA GLU A 78 13.22 5.65 4.31
C GLU A 78 12.22 6.33 5.23
N LEU A 79 11.64 5.59 6.19
CA LEU A 79 10.70 6.16 7.17
C LEU A 79 11.38 7.21 8.05
N ASP A 80 12.65 7.01 8.42
CA ASP A 80 13.43 7.96 9.22
C ASP A 80 13.79 9.24 8.44
N VAL A 81 14.01 9.14 7.13
CA VAL A 81 14.27 10.31 6.28
C VAL A 81 12.97 11.06 5.99
N VAL A 82 11.97 10.34 5.48
CA VAL A 82 10.72 10.93 4.97
C VAL A 82 9.84 11.43 6.11
N ARG A 83 9.89 10.78 7.29
CA ARG A 83 9.07 11.08 8.49
C ARG A 83 7.61 11.39 8.13
N PRO A 84 6.90 10.46 7.46
CA PRO A 84 5.60 10.76 6.88
C PRO A 84 4.55 11.03 7.96
N ARG A 85 3.82 12.16 7.84
CA ARG A 85 2.67 12.47 8.68
C ARG A 85 1.50 11.50 8.46
N VAL A 86 1.39 10.97 7.25
CA VAL A 86 0.40 9.94 6.87
C VAL A 86 1.10 8.78 6.17
N LEU A 87 0.85 7.57 6.68
CA LEU A 87 1.33 6.31 6.13
C LEU A 87 0.14 5.47 5.65
N VAL A 88 0.04 5.29 4.33
CA VAL A 88 -0.96 4.43 3.70
C VAL A 88 -0.41 3.02 3.60
N LEU A 89 -1.09 2.05 4.23
CA LEU A 89 -0.67 0.66 4.30
C LEU A 89 -1.40 -0.15 3.23
N LEU A 90 -0.74 -0.41 2.10
CA LEU A 90 -1.38 -0.98 0.92
C LEU A 90 -1.21 -2.50 0.87
N GLY A 91 -2.25 -3.22 1.29
CA GLY A 91 -2.30 -4.68 1.32
C GLY A 91 -1.75 -5.32 2.60
N ARG A 92 -1.90 -6.65 2.69
CA ARG A 92 -1.67 -7.43 3.91
C ARG A 92 -0.29 -7.22 4.53
N LEU A 93 0.78 -7.26 3.75
CA LEU A 93 2.14 -7.17 4.29
C LEU A 93 2.45 -5.81 4.94
N ALA A 94 1.98 -4.72 4.35
CA ALA A 94 2.11 -3.39 4.95
C ALA A 94 1.23 -3.27 6.21
N ILE A 95 0.02 -3.81 6.16
CA ILE A 95 -0.88 -3.84 7.33
C ILE A 95 -0.25 -4.64 8.46
N ASP A 96 0.25 -5.84 8.22
CA ASP A 96 0.84 -6.69 9.25
C ASP A 96 2.04 -6.00 9.93
N ARG A 97 2.90 -5.31 9.16
CA ARG A 97 4.09 -4.62 9.70
C ARG A 97 3.73 -3.42 10.60
N PHE A 98 2.74 -2.62 10.23
CA PHE A 98 2.49 -1.32 10.88
C PHE A 98 1.20 -1.27 11.71
N TRP A 99 0.22 -2.11 11.42
CA TRP A 99 -1.07 -2.16 12.13
C TRP A 99 -1.14 -3.34 13.12
N GLY A 100 -0.30 -4.34 12.92
CA GLY A 100 -0.37 -5.66 13.55
C GLY A 100 -1.14 -6.67 12.71
N ALA A 101 -0.89 -7.96 12.95
CA ALA A 101 -1.56 -9.04 12.25
C ALA A 101 -3.08 -9.01 12.51
N ALA A 102 -3.86 -8.69 11.48
CA ALA A 102 -5.31 -8.60 11.56
C ALA A 102 -5.98 -8.98 10.22
N PRO A 103 -7.20 -9.55 10.24
CA PRO A 103 -8.02 -9.70 9.05
C PRO A 103 -8.19 -8.37 8.30
N LEU A 104 -8.33 -8.41 6.97
CA LEU A 104 -8.43 -7.17 6.16
C LEU A 104 -9.65 -6.35 6.57
N HIS A 105 -10.78 -7.00 6.84
CA HIS A 105 -12.03 -6.34 7.21
C HIS A 105 -11.98 -5.67 8.59
N GLU A 106 -11.03 -6.05 9.46
CA GLU A 106 -10.82 -5.40 10.75
C GLU A 106 -9.90 -4.18 10.65
N ALA A 107 -8.99 -4.15 9.68
CA ALA A 107 -8.06 -3.04 9.48
C ALA A 107 -8.60 -1.98 8.49
N VAL A 108 -9.06 -2.42 7.32
CA VAL A 108 -9.52 -1.51 6.25
C VAL A 108 -10.78 -0.77 6.71
N GLY A 109 -10.82 0.54 6.42
CA GLY A 109 -11.89 1.43 6.87
C GLY A 109 -11.69 2.01 8.27
N ARG A 110 -10.60 1.64 8.95
CA ARG A 110 -10.16 2.27 10.19
C ARG A 110 -8.98 3.22 9.95
N MET A 111 -8.63 3.96 10.99
CA MET A 111 -7.48 4.84 11.05
C MET A 111 -6.94 4.83 12.48
N ARG A 112 -5.61 4.87 12.64
CA ARG A 112 -4.97 5.07 13.95
C ARG A 112 -3.99 6.23 13.89
N ARG A 113 -3.77 6.85 15.04
CA ARG A 113 -2.63 7.74 15.27
C ARG A 113 -1.64 7.00 16.14
N GLU A 114 -0.40 6.94 15.71
CA GLU A 114 0.67 6.24 16.42
C GLU A 114 1.98 6.97 16.15
N ASN A 115 2.81 7.18 17.18
CA ASN A 115 4.14 7.80 17.02
C ASN A 115 4.14 9.08 16.16
N GLY A 116 3.13 9.95 16.36
CA GLY A 116 3.00 11.22 15.62
C GLY A 116 2.54 11.12 14.17
N ARG A 117 2.24 9.92 13.64
CA ARG A 117 1.75 9.70 12.27
C ARG A 117 0.36 9.08 12.24
N VAL A 118 -0.35 9.28 11.13
CA VAL A 118 -1.65 8.66 10.86
C VAL A 118 -1.44 7.41 10.01
N LEU A 119 -1.99 6.27 10.43
CA LEU A 119 -1.97 5.01 9.69
C LEU A 119 -3.33 4.76 9.03
N ILE A 120 -3.33 4.49 7.72
CA ILE A 120 -4.56 4.23 6.95
C ILE A 120 -4.39 2.93 6.14
N PRO A 121 -5.01 1.82 6.57
CA PRO A 121 -5.01 0.57 5.82
C PRO A 121 -5.88 0.62 4.57
N LEU A 122 -5.34 0.14 3.45
CA LEU A 122 -6.04 -0.11 2.20
C LEU A 122 -5.82 -1.57 1.75
N PRO A 123 -6.79 -2.17 1.03
CA PRO A 123 -6.56 -3.47 0.39
C PRO A 123 -5.52 -3.33 -0.74
N HIS A 124 -4.99 -4.45 -1.22
CA HIS A 124 -4.08 -4.42 -2.36
C HIS A 124 -4.85 -4.15 -3.67
N PRO A 125 -4.37 -3.26 -4.57
CA PRO A 125 -5.11 -2.84 -5.77
C PRO A 125 -4.92 -3.76 -7.00
N SER A 126 -4.21 -4.90 -6.87
CA SER A 126 -3.89 -5.77 -8.02
C SER A 126 -5.06 -6.55 -8.61
N GLY A 127 -6.18 -6.67 -7.90
CA GLY A 127 -7.30 -7.52 -8.32
C GLY A 127 -7.05 -9.04 -8.19
N ALA A 128 -5.86 -9.45 -7.73
CA ALA A 128 -5.56 -10.88 -7.48
C ALA A 128 -6.44 -11.47 -6.38
N SER A 129 -6.86 -10.64 -5.41
CA SER A 129 -7.81 -11.03 -4.37
C SER A 129 -9.24 -10.68 -4.78
N ARG A 130 -10.17 -11.62 -4.54
CA ARG A 130 -11.62 -11.39 -4.67
C ARG A 130 -12.22 -10.58 -3.52
N TRP A 131 -11.41 -10.07 -2.58
CA TRP A 131 -11.89 -9.37 -1.38
C TRP A 131 -12.83 -8.20 -1.71
N LEU A 132 -12.54 -7.43 -2.76
CA LEU A 132 -13.38 -6.32 -3.24
C LEU A 132 -14.64 -6.75 -4.01
N ASN A 133 -14.84 -8.05 -4.26
CA ASN A 133 -16.07 -8.54 -4.89
C ASN A 133 -17.25 -8.48 -3.92
N ASP A 134 -16.99 -8.56 -2.61
CA ASP A 134 -17.98 -8.39 -1.58
C ASP A 134 -18.34 -6.89 -1.42
N PRO A 135 -19.61 -6.50 -1.57
CA PRO A 135 -20.04 -5.11 -1.40
C PRO A 135 -19.71 -4.51 -0.03
N SER A 136 -19.73 -5.31 1.04
CA SER A 136 -19.40 -4.84 2.40
C SER A 136 -17.96 -4.34 2.48
N ASN A 137 -17.03 -5.02 1.80
CA ASN A 137 -15.62 -4.67 1.73
C ASN A 137 -15.38 -3.39 0.89
N ARG A 138 -16.22 -3.12 -0.12
CA ARG A 138 -16.19 -1.85 -0.85
C ARG A 138 -16.56 -0.67 0.06
N GLY A 139 -17.54 -0.85 0.94
CA GLY A 139 -17.89 0.14 1.96
C GLY A 139 -16.75 0.45 2.94
N LEU A 140 -15.92 -0.55 3.27
CA LEU A 140 -14.70 -0.36 4.07
C LEU A 140 -13.63 0.43 3.32
N LEU A 141 -13.41 0.14 2.03
CA LEU A 141 -12.53 0.93 1.17
C LEU A 141 -12.99 2.40 1.13
N ASP A 142 -14.28 2.64 0.89
CA ASP A 142 -14.82 4.00 0.83
C ASP A 142 -14.61 4.76 2.15
N ARG A 143 -14.76 4.08 3.29
CA ARG A 143 -14.46 4.65 4.60
C ARG A 143 -12.98 4.99 4.74
N ALA A 144 -12.08 4.12 4.29
CA ALA A 144 -10.64 4.38 4.31
C ALA A 144 -10.26 5.58 3.41
N LEU A 145 -10.85 5.69 2.23
CA LEU A 145 -10.64 6.84 1.33
C LEU A 145 -11.17 8.15 1.93
N ARG A 146 -12.27 8.13 2.69
CA ARG A 146 -12.71 9.30 3.47
C ARG A 146 -11.71 9.70 4.55
N HIS A 147 -11.10 8.74 5.25
CA HIS A 147 -10.02 9.05 6.19
C HIS A 147 -8.82 9.67 5.48
N LEU A 148 -8.45 9.14 4.32
CA LEU A 148 -7.35 9.67 3.51
C LEU A 148 -7.63 11.09 3.04
N ARG A 149 -8.85 11.38 2.55
CA ARG A 149 -9.28 12.71 2.12
C ARG A 149 -9.16 13.77 3.21
N ARG A 150 -9.51 13.43 4.45
CA ARG A 150 -9.36 14.35 5.61
C ARG A 150 -7.90 14.72 5.90
N HIS A 151 -6.95 13.97 5.37
CA HIS A 151 -5.52 14.17 5.58
C HIS A 151 -4.75 14.42 4.28
N ALA A 152 -5.45 14.70 3.16
CA ALA A 152 -4.84 14.81 1.83
C ALA A 152 -3.65 15.78 1.80
N GLY A 153 -3.77 16.97 2.42
CA GLY A 153 -2.69 17.95 2.50
C GLY A 153 -1.47 17.57 3.37
N ALA A 154 -1.49 16.40 4.00
CA ALA A 154 -0.35 15.83 4.75
C ALA A 154 0.18 14.52 4.14
N VAL A 155 -0.42 14.07 3.03
CA VAL A 155 0.01 12.90 2.26
C VAL A 155 0.98 13.30 1.14
N VAL A 156 0.82 14.54 0.66
CA VAL A 156 1.63 15.24 -0.34
C VAL A 156 2.91 15.78 0.27
#